data_AF-A0A5C4P6U8-F1
#
_entry.id   AF-A0A5C4P6U8-F1
#
_cell.length_a   1.000
_cell.length_b   1.000
_cell.length_c   1.000
_cell.angle_alpha   90.00
_cell.angle_beta   90.00
_cell.angle_gamma   90.00
#
_symmetry.space_group_name_H-M   'P 1'
#
loop_
_entity.id
_entity.type
_entity.pdbx_description
1 polymer ?
#
loop_
_entity_poly.entity_id
_entity_poly.type
_entity_poly.pdbx_seq_one_letter_code
_entity_poly.pdbx_strand_id
1 'polypeptide(L)'
;MPPFFAYSRLSKEGVELNRIDFERKLPSLRKEWEKNTGESWPKETYTDKNGSIKTRNYDAHHVIENKFGGKAEWWNITPAMRGVEHQGGIHRTQGPAEKLFGR
;
A
#
# COMPACT_ATOMS: atom_id res chain seq x y z
N MET A 1 13.61 -26.13 9.91
CA MET A 1 13.36 -24.74 9.46
C MET A 1 12.26 -24.81 8.42
N PRO A 2 11.12 -24.11 8.58
CA PRO A 2 10.09 -24.11 7.55
C PRO A 2 10.58 -23.31 6.33
N PRO A 3 10.21 -23.70 5.10
CA PRO A 3 10.61 -22.98 3.90
C PRO A 3 9.98 -21.59 3.89
N PHE A 4 10.72 -20.58 3.46
CA PHE A 4 10.17 -19.28 3.10
C PHE A 4 9.10 -19.52 2.04
N PHE A 5 7.82 -19.28 2.38
CA PHE A 5 6.73 -19.32 1.40
C PHE A 5 7.03 -18.25 0.34
N ALA A 6 7.53 -18.67 -0.82
CA ALA A 6 7.65 -17.79 -1.97
C ALA A 6 6.23 -17.42 -2.42
N TYR A 7 5.86 -16.16 -2.26
CA TYR A 7 4.58 -15.69 -2.78
C TYR A 7 4.60 -15.79 -4.30
N SER A 8 3.70 -16.58 -4.87
CA SER A 8 3.53 -16.69 -6.32
C SER A 8 2.79 -15.48 -6.85
N ARG A 9 3.32 -14.87 -7.91
CA ARG A 9 2.67 -13.75 -8.58
C ARG A 9 1.34 -14.20 -9.21
N LEU A 10 0.29 -13.41 -9.04
CA LEU A 10 -1.00 -13.64 -9.70
C LEU A 10 -0.91 -13.44 -11.22
N SER A 11 -1.87 -13.99 -11.96
CA SER A 11 -2.07 -13.64 -13.37
C SER A 11 -2.40 -12.15 -13.51
N LYS A 12 -2.26 -11.59 -14.72
CA LYS A 12 -2.58 -10.17 -14.97
C LYS A 12 -4.02 -9.85 -14.59
N GLU A 13 -4.94 -10.74 -14.93
CA GLU A 13 -6.36 -10.64 -14.60
C GLU A 13 -6.58 -10.70 -13.08
N GLY A 14 -5.87 -11.58 -12.37
CA GLY A 14 -5.93 -11.68 -10.92
C GLY A 14 -5.40 -10.43 -10.20
N VAL A 15 -4.31 -9.84 -10.70
CA VAL A 15 -3.78 -8.57 -10.17
C VAL A 15 -4.80 -7.45 -10.34
N GLU A 16 -5.46 -7.39 -11.49
CA GLU A 16 -6.45 -6.35 -11.79
C GLU A 16 -7.72 -6.50 -10.92
N LEU A 17 -8.22 -7.72 -10.76
CA LEU A 17 -9.36 -7.99 -9.87
C LEU A 17 -9.04 -7.60 -8.41
N ASN A 18 -7.86 -7.95 -7.91
CA ASN A 18 -7.45 -7.54 -6.57
C ASN A 18 -7.31 -6.02 -6.45
N ARG A 19 -6.79 -5.34 -7.48
CA ARG A 19 -6.67 -3.88 -7.49
C ARG A 19 -8.04 -3.20 -7.39
N ILE A 20 -9.01 -3.68 -8.17
CA ILE A 20 -10.39 -3.17 -8.15
C ILE A 20 -11.05 -3.42 -6.79
N ASP A 21 -10.87 -4.62 -6.21
CA ASP A 21 -11.38 -4.93 -4.87
C ASP A 21 -10.78 -4.02 -3.80
N PHE A 22 -9.47 -3.79 -3.87
CA PHE A 22 -8.75 -2.90 -2.97
C PHE A 22 -9.24 -1.45 -3.07
N GLU A 23 -9.31 -0.89 -4.29
CA GLU A 23 -9.76 0.50 -4.52
C GLU A 23 -11.18 0.71 -3.98
N ARG A 24 -12.05 -0.29 -4.15
CA ARG A 24 -13.42 -0.25 -3.62
C ARG A 24 -13.46 -0.25 -2.10
N LYS A 25 -12.61 -1.05 -1.44
CA LYS A 25 -12.58 -1.19 0.03
C LYS A 25 -11.73 -0.13 0.74
N LEU A 26 -10.83 0.53 0.03
CA LEU A 26 -9.84 1.44 0.63
C LEU A 26 -10.44 2.47 1.62
N PRO A 27 -11.58 3.13 1.34
CA PRO A 27 -12.18 4.04 2.31
C PRO A 27 -12.58 3.38 3.64
N SER A 28 -13.07 2.14 3.62
CA SER A 28 -13.41 1.40 4.86
C SER A 28 -12.16 0.86 5.54
N LEU A 29 -11.19 0.36 4.77
CA LEU A 29 -9.93 -0.15 5.31
C LEU A 29 -9.16 0.92 6.09
N ARG A 30 -9.15 2.17 5.63
CA ARG A 30 -8.56 3.28 6.39
C ARG A 30 -9.24 3.48 7.74
N LYS A 31 -10.57 3.48 7.78
CA LYS A 31 -11.34 3.62 9.03
C LYS A 31 -11.11 2.44 9.98
N GLU A 32 -11.04 1.23 9.43
CA GLU A 32 -10.72 0.04 10.21
C GLU A 32 -9.30 0.10 10.76
N TRP A 33 -8.33 0.55 9.95
CA TRP A 33 -6.96 0.76 10.40
C TRP A 33 -6.94 1.76 11.56
N GLU A 34 -7.56 2.94 11.40
CA GLU A 34 -7.64 3.96 12.45
C GLU A 34 -8.29 3.42 13.74
N LYS A 35 -9.36 2.64 13.61
CA LYS A 35 -10.04 2.02 14.75
C LYS A 35 -9.16 0.99 15.46
N ASN A 36 -8.42 0.18 14.72
CA ASN A 36 -7.63 -0.92 15.29
C ASN A 36 -6.26 -0.46 15.83
N THR A 37 -5.68 0.60 15.27
CA THR A 37 -4.40 1.16 15.75
C THR A 37 -4.60 2.28 16.78
N GLY A 38 -5.75 2.95 16.77
CA GLY A 38 -6.01 4.16 17.57
C GLY A 38 -5.36 5.42 16.98
N GLU A 39 -4.72 5.32 15.82
CA GLU A 39 -4.09 6.45 15.13
C GLU A 39 -5.01 7.04 14.06
N SER A 40 -4.80 8.31 13.71
CA SER A 40 -5.50 8.94 12.57
C SER A 40 -4.72 8.72 11.27
N TRP A 41 -5.42 8.46 10.17
CA TRP A 41 -4.77 8.26 8.88
C TRP A 41 -4.07 9.56 8.44
N PRO A 42 -2.75 9.55 8.21
CA PRO A 42 -1.99 10.77 7.99
C PRO A 42 -2.33 11.43 6.66
N LYS A 43 -2.16 12.75 6.63
CA LYS A 43 -2.39 13.61 5.48
C LYS A 43 -1.15 14.42 5.18
N GLU A 44 -0.89 14.65 3.90
CA GLU A 44 0.15 15.57 3.44
C GLU A 44 -0.48 16.81 2.78
N THR A 45 0.17 17.94 3.00
CA THR A 45 -0.10 19.18 2.29
C THR A 45 0.93 19.34 1.18
N TYR A 46 0.49 19.67 -0.03
CA TYR A 46 1.34 19.87 -1.18
C TYR A 46 0.84 21.03 -2.04
N THR A 47 1.77 21.65 -2.77
CA THR A 47 1.45 22.66 -3.77
C THR A 47 1.20 21.97 -5.11
N ASP A 48 0.04 22.20 -5.71
CA ASP A 48 -0.25 21.65 -7.04
C ASP A 48 0.46 22.43 -8.16
N LYS A 49 0.36 21.93 -9.38
CA LYS A 49 0.98 22.53 -10.57
C LYS A 49 0.54 23.98 -10.86
N ASN A 50 -0.58 24.42 -10.28
CA ASN A 50 -1.13 25.77 -10.43
C ASN A 50 -0.76 26.68 -9.24
N GLY A 51 0.10 26.21 -8.31
CA GLY A 51 0.50 26.96 -7.12
C GLY A 51 -0.51 26.90 -5.97
N SER A 52 -1.57 26.10 -6.08
CA SER A 52 -2.59 25.99 -5.02
C SER A 52 -2.17 24.99 -3.94
N ILE A 53 -2.31 25.37 -2.67
CA ILE A 53 -2.08 24.48 -1.53
C ILE A 53 -3.27 23.52 -1.42
N LYS A 54 -2.99 22.21 -1.42
CA LYS A 54 -3.97 21.13 -1.30
C LYS A 54 -3.54 20.12 -0.24
N THR A 55 -4.52 19.40 0.28
CA THR A 55 -4.30 18.31 1.24
C THR A 55 -4.81 17.00 0.67
N ARG A 56 -4.06 15.91 0.88
CA ARG A 56 -4.49 14.56 0.55
C ARG A 56 -4.06 13.56 1.61
N ASN A 57 -4.76 12.44 1.69
CA ASN A 57 -4.33 11.31 2.53
C ASN A 57 -3.02 10.72 1.99
N TYR A 58 -2.21 10.18 2.88
CA TYR A 58 -1.10 9.29 2.48
C TYR A 58 -1.66 8.12 1.65
N ASP A 59 -0.84 7.63 0.72
CA ASP A 59 -1.20 6.45 -0.07
C ASP A 59 -1.29 5.24 0.88
N ALA A 60 -2.22 4.32 0.62
CA ALA A 60 -2.23 3.04 1.33
C ALA A 60 -1.33 2.06 0.60
N HIS A 61 -0.26 1.64 1.26
CA HIS A 61 0.65 0.64 0.74
C HIS A 61 0.30 -0.73 1.34
N HIS A 62 0.27 -1.76 0.49
CA HIS A 62 0.03 -3.12 0.96
C HIS A 62 1.29 -3.70 1.61
N VAL A 63 1.17 -4.33 2.79
CA VAL A 63 2.30 -5.05 3.41
C VAL A 63 2.66 -6.29 2.60
N ILE A 64 1.67 -7.10 2.24
CA ILE A 64 1.76 -8.15 1.21
C ILE A 64 1.23 -7.56 -0.08
N GLU A 65 2.07 -7.38 -1.10
CA GLU A 65 1.66 -6.63 -2.29
C GLU A 65 0.48 -7.27 -3.05
N ASN A 66 -0.32 -6.41 -3.67
CA ASN A 66 -1.46 -6.78 -4.52
C ASN A 66 -1.11 -7.86 -5.56
N LYS A 67 0.07 -7.76 -6.18
CA LYS A 67 0.53 -8.68 -7.23
C LYS A 67 0.84 -10.10 -6.73
N PHE A 68 0.92 -10.27 -5.41
CA PHE A 68 1.22 -11.52 -4.71
C PHE A 68 0.03 -12.07 -3.93
N GLY A 69 -1.19 -11.58 -4.22
CA GLY A 69 -2.39 -12.04 -3.53
C GLY A 69 -2.59 -11.42 -2.15
N GLY A 70 -1.94 -10.28 -1.89
CA GLY A 70 -2.21 -9.46 -0.72
C GLY A 70 -3.71 -9.18 -0.56
N LYS A 71 -4.25 -9.47 0.63
CA LYS A 71 -5.66 -9.25 0.91
C LYS A 71 -5.94 -7.77 1.14
N ALA A 72 -7.10 -7.30 0.68
CA ALA A 72 -7.62 -5.97 0.99
C ALA A 72 -8.21 -5.96 2.40
N GLU A 73 -7.33 -5.89 3.40
CA GLU A 73 -7.63 -5.97 4.83
C GLU A 73 -6.86 -4.87 5.59
N TRP A 74 -7.41 -4.38 6.71
CA TRP A 74 -6.83 -3.24 7.43
C TRP A 74 -5.40 -3.53 7.93
N TRP A 75 -5.13 -4.77 8.37
CA TRP A 75 -3.82 -5.18 8.87
C TRP A 75 -2.80 -5.36 7.74
N ASN A 76 -3.25 -5.41 6.48
CA ASN A 76 -2.40 -5.54 5.32
C ASN A 76 -2.14 -4.19 4.62
N ILE A 77 -2.49 -3.07 5.25
CA ILE A 77 -2.15 -1.74 4.74
C ILE A 77 -1.38 -0.90 5.76
N THR A 78 -0.49 -0.06 5.24
CA THR A 78 0.19 0.99 5.99
C THR A 78 0.10 2.30 5.22
N PRO A 79 -0.11 3.45 5.89
CA PRO A 79 0.06 4.73 5.22
C PRO A 79 1.52 4.88 4.75
N ALA A 80 1.69 5.45 3.56
CA ALA A 80 2.99 5.78 3.00
C ALA A 80 2.90 7.12 2.26
N MET A 81 3.75 8.06 2.62
CA MET A 81 3.85 9.35 1.93
C MET A 81 4.20 9.12 0.46
N ARG A 82 3.46 9.77 -0.43
CA ARG A 82 3.65 9.60 -1.87
C ARG A 82 5.05 10.07 -2.27
N GLY A 83 5.73 9.30 -3.12
CA GLY A 83 7.05 9.64 -3.65
C GLY A 83 8.21 9.35 -2.69
N VAL A 84 8.09 9.72 -1.40
CA VAL A 84 9.16 9.53 -0.41
C VAL A 84 9.12 8.11 0.17
N GLU A 85 8.19 7.82 1.06
CA GLU A 85 8.12 6.52 1.75
C GLU A 85 7.63 5.43 0.80
N HIS A 86 6.60 5.74 0.01
CA HIS A 86 5.95 4.74 -0.83
C HIS A 86 6.87 4.27 -1.97
N GLN A 87 7.45 5.21 -2.72
CA GLN A 87 8.26 4.88 -3.91
C GLN A 87 9.76 4.85 -3.60
N GLY A 88 10.28 5.86 -2.88
CA GLY A 88 11.70 5.94 -2.54
C GLY A 88 12.13 5.06 -1.34
N GLY A 89 11.19 4.66 -0.49
CA GLY A 89 11.46 3.84 0.70
C GLY A 89 11.19 2.36 0.47
N ILE A 90 9.92 2.01 0.23
CA ILE A 90 9.48 0.60 0.21
C ILE A 90 9.85 -0.07 -1.12
N HIS A 91 9.61 0.60 -2.25
CA HIS A 91 9.79 0.06 -3.61
C HIS A 91 11.17 0.31 -4.25
N ARG A 92 12.11 0.93 -3.54
CA ARG A 92 13.46 1.16 -4.08
C ARG A 92 14.17 -0.17 -4.38
N THR A 93 15.15 -0.13 -5.28
CA THR A 93 16.08 -1.25 -5.52
C THR A 93 16.75 -1.67 -4.21
N GLN A 94 16.75 -2.97 -3.92
CA GLN A 94 17.18 -3.60 -2.66
C GLN A 94 16.39 -3.14 -1.43
N GLY A 95 15.22 -2.53 -1.62
CA GLY A 95 14.30 -2.11 -0.58
C GLY A 95 13.57 -3.29 0.08
N PRO A 96 12.79 -3.02 1.14
CA PRO A 96 12.02 -4.05 1.84
C PRO A 96 11.14 -4.90 0.93
N ALA A 97 10.49 -4.30 -0.08
CA ALA A 97 9.64 -5.01 -1.03
C ALA A 97 10.41 -6.05 -1.87
N GLU A 98 11.54 -5.66 -2.48
CA GLU A 98 12.36 -6.56 -3.29
C GLU A 98 12.95 -7.70 -2.44
N LYS A 99 13.33 -7.43 -1.19
CA LYS A 99 13.85 -8.46 -0.27
C LYS A 99 12.80 -9.50 0.12
N LEU A 100 11.54 -9.09 0.28
CA LEU A 100 10.46 -9.98 0.72
C LEU A 100 9.78 -10.71 -0.44
N PHE A 101 9.70 -10.09 -1.61
CA PHE A 101 8.90 -10.60 -2.70
C PHE A 101 9.66 -10.86 -4.01
N GLY A 102 10.96 -10.55 -4.06
CA GLY A 102 11.74 -10.61 -5.29
C GLY A 102 11.32 -9.53 -6.29
N ARG A 103 11.82 -9.66 -7.52
CA ARG A 103 11.59 -8.70 -8.61
C ARG A 103 10.32 -9.01 -9.40
#